data_AF-A0A6N0HPM6-F1
#
_entry.id   AF-A0A6N0HPM6-F1
#
_cell.length_a   1.000
_cell.length_b   1.000
_cell.length_c   1.000
_cell.angle_alpha   90.00
_cell.angle_beta   90.00
_cell.angle_gamma   90.00
#
_symmetry.space_group_name_H-M   'P 1'
#
loop_
_entity.id
_entity.type
_entity.pdbx_description
1 polymer ?
#
loop_
_entity_poly.entity_id
_entity_poly.type
_entity_poly.pdbx_seq_one_letter_code
_entity_poly.pdbx_strand_id
1 'polypeptide(L)'
;MKRILLAVTAAIFIMGFAQADGAADYAAGGCASCHGVAGVSAIPTYPNLAGQNAVYTVKQLKDFQTGARKDPTMNAMAAIIAGKEQSIADFLATQK
;
A
#
# COMPACT_ATOMS: atom_id res chain seq x y z
N MET A 1 -49.81 -30.48 -6.30
CA MET A 1 -49.51 -30.05 -4.91
C MET A 1 -48.05 -30.38 -4.62
N LYS A 2 -47.21 -29.34 -4.41
CA LYS A 2 -46.09 -29.23 -3.43
C LYS A 2 -45.10 -30.43 -3.34
N ARG A 3 -43.77 -30.33 -3.50
CA ARG A 3 -42.80 -29.22 -3.61
C ARG A 3 -41.55 -29.78 -4.31
N ILE A 4 -41.11 -29.17 -5.42
CA ILE A 4 -39.79 -29.45 -5.99
C ILE A 4 -38.79 -28.61 -5.19
N LEU A 5 -37.98 -29.28 -4.36
CA LEU A 5 -36.89 -28.66 -3.61
C LEU A 5 -35.76 -28.32 -4.59
N LEU A 6 -35.75 -27.09 -5.08
CA LEU A 6 -34.58 -26.47 -5.70
C LEU A 6 -33.53 -26.27 -4.62
N ALA A 7 -32.54 -27.16 -4.56
CA ALA A 7 -31.31 -26.94 -3.81
C ALA A 7 -30.48 -25.90 -4.57
N VAL A 8 -30.63 -24.62 -4.22
CA VAL A 8 -29.71 -23.56 -4.64
C VAL A 8 -28.42 -23.77 -3.85
N THR A 9 -27.49 -24.55 -4.39
CA THR A 9 -26.12 -24.58 -3.89
C THR A 9 -25.48 -23.24 -4.22
N ALA A 10 -25.52 -22.32 -3.27
CA ALA A 10 -24.71 -21.11 -3.30
C ALA A 10 -23.24 -21.56 -3.19
N ALA A 11 -22.56 -21.69 -4.33
CA ALA A 11 -21.11 -21.82 -4.35
C ALA A 11 -20.52 -20.50 -3.84
N ILE A 12 -20.07 -20.51 -2.58
CA ILE A 12 -19.31 -19.42 -1.98
C ILE A 12 -18.02 -19.30 -2.79
N PHE A 13 -17.93 -18.30 -3.66
CA PHE A 13 -16.68 -17.88 -4.28
C PHE A 13 -15.79 -17.32 -3.17
N ILE A 14 -15.00 -18.18 -2.54
CA ILE A 14 -13.89 -17.77 -1.70
C ILE A 14 -12.79 -17.30 -2.65
N MET A 15 -12.96 -16.10 -3.20
CA MET A 15 -11.89 -15.41 -3.92
C MET A 15 -10.92 -14.92 -2.85
N GLY A 16 -10.04 -15.83 -2.42
CA GLY A 16 -8.88 -15.52 -1.61
C GLY A 16 -7.90 -14.72 -2.47
N PHE A 17 -8.14 -13.41 -2.56
CA PHE A 17 -7.07 -12.49 -2.93
C PHE A 17 -6.07 -12.55 -1.78
N ALA A 18 -4.90 -13.14 -2.03
CA ALA A 18 -3.77 -12.98 -1.14
C ALA A 18 -3.52 -11.47 -1.02
N GLN A 19 -3.96 -10.87 0.08
CA GLN A 19 -3.78 -9.45 0.31
C GLN A 19 -2.27 -9.24 0.45
N ALA A 20 -1.67 -8.43 -0.43
CA ALA A 20 -0.28 -8.06 -0.29
C ALA A 20 -0.09 -7.47 1.13
N ASP A 21 0.89 -7.98 1.86
CA ASP A 21 1.18 -7.48 3.20
C ASP A 21 1.88 -6.13 3.07
N GLY A 22 1.08 -5.07 3.15
CA GLY A 22 1.57 -3.71 3.02
C GLY A 22 2.61 -3.30 4.07
N ALA A 23 2.55 -3.90 5.27
CA ALA A 23 3.58 -3.68 6.29
C ALA A 23 4.90 -4.33 5.89
N ALA A 24 4.84 -5.56 5.35
CA ALA A 24 6.02 -6.25 4.82
C ALA A 24 6.61 -5.52 3.60
N ASP A 25 5.77 -5.07 2.66
CA ASP A 25 6.22 -4.31 1.49
C ASP A 25 6.84 -2.96 1.90
N TYR A 26 6.27 -2.27 2.89
CA TYR A 26 6.83 -1.03 3.45
C TYR A 26 8.19 -1.25 4.13
N ALA A 27 8.33 -2.33 4.89
CA ALA A 27 9.59 -2.69 5.54
C ALA A 27 10.66 -3.10 4.51
N ALA A 28 10.31 -3.97 3.55
CA ALA A 28 11.21 -4.44 2.50
C ALA A 28 11.65 -3.30 1.56
N GLY A 29 10.80 -2.30 1.35
CA GLY A 29 11.13 -1.08 0.61
C GLY A 29 12.06 -0.12 1.34
N GLY A 30 12.45 -0.42 2.60
CA GLY A 30 13.35 0.41 3.39
C GLY A 30 12.74 1.73 3.89
N CYS A 31 11.42 1.88 3.78
CA CYS A 31 10.73 3.13 4.07
C CYS A 31 10.88 3.56 5.54
N ALA A 32 10.87 2.56 6.44
CA ALA A 32 10.94 2.77 7.89
C ALA A 32 12.21 3.47 8.36
N SER A 33 13.31 3.37 7.62
CA SER A 33 14.60 3.97 7.97
C SER A 33 14.55 5.50 8.00
N CYS A 34 13.69 6.11 7.16
CA CYS A 34 13.55 7.57 7.06
C CYS A 34 12.20 8.05 7.58
N HIS A 35 11.14 7.29 7.32
CA HIS A 35 9.76 7.68 7.64
C HIS A 35 9.23 7.03 8.91
N GLY A 36 10.03 6.20 9.60
CA GLY A 36 9.64 5.47 10.80
C GLY A 36 8.80 4.22 10.51
N VAL A 37 8.77 3.29 11.46
CA VAL A 37 8.11 1.98 11.30
C VAL A 37 6.62 2.09 10.96
N ALA A 38 5.93 3.07 11.56
CA ALA A 38 4.52 3.34 11.31
C ALA A 38 4.28 4.54 10.37
N GLY A 39 5.32 5.04 9.69
CA GLY A 39 5.20 6.27 8.90
C GLY A 39 5.23 7.56 9.74
N VAL A 40 5.67 7.51 10.99
CA VAL A 40 5.95 8.69 11.82
C VAL A 40 7.46 8.85 11.96
N SER A 41 8.02 9.86 11.29
CA SER A 41 9.47 10.09 11.30
C SER A 41 9.93 10.72 12.61
N ALA A 42 11.09 10.28 13.10
CA ALA A 42 11.80 10.94 14.20
C ALA A 42 12.69 12.10 13.72
N ILE A 43 12.88 12.25 12.40
CA ILE A 43 13.78 13.25 11.80
C ILE A 43 12.92 14.32 11.11
N PRO A 44 12.97 15.59 11.54
CA PRO A 44 12.07 16.64 11.04
C PRO A 44 12.11 16.87 9.52
N THR A 45 13.23 16.56 8.87
CA THR A 45 13.41 16.72 7.43
C THR A 45 12.65 15.68 6.60
N TYR A 46 12.32 14.52 7.19
CA TYR A 46 11.55 13.49 6.51
C TYR A 46 10.07 13.58 6.89
N PRO A 47 9.16 13.61 5.90
CA PRO A 47 7.73 13.76 6.18
C PRO A 47 7.17 12.53 6.87
N ASN A 48 6.17 12.77 7.73
CA ASN A 48 5.27 11.73 8.21
C ASN A 48 4.38 11.25 7.06
N LEU A 49 4.26 9.93 6.95
CA LEU A 49 3.43 9.23 5.98
C LEU A 49 2.20 8.56 6.63
N ALA A 50 2.19 8.41 7.96
CA ALA A 50 1.09 7.81 8.70
C ALA A 50 -0.23 8.55 8.43
N GLY A 51 -1.30 7.79 8.16
CA GLY A 51 -2.64 8.32 7.92
C GLY A 51 -2.81 9.05 6.58
N GLN A 52 -1.80 9.00 5.70
CA GLN A 52 -1.89 9.63 4.39
C GLN A 52 -2.92 8.92 3.51
N ASN A 53 -3.64 9.68 2.69
CA ASN A 53 -4.60 9.11 1.76
C ASN A 53 -3.93 8.16 0.75
N ALA A 54 -4.44 6.94 0.61
CA ALA A 54 -3.83 5.91 -0.22
C ALA A 54 -3.69 6.34 -1.70
N VAL A 55 -4.72 6.96 -2.28
CA VAL A 55 -4.69 7.44 -3.67
C VAL A 55 -3.60 8.50 -3.86
N TYR A 56 -3.48 9.41 -2.90
CA TYR A 56 -2.41 10.40 -2.91
C TYR A 56 -1.03 9.75 -2.82
N THR A 57 -0.83 8.81 -1.88
CA THR A 57 0.45 8.11 -1.72
C THR A 57 0.85 7.36 -2.99
N VAL A 58 -0.07 6.61 -3.61
CA VAL A 58 0.18 5.93 -4.90
C VAL A 58 0.59 6.93 -5.97
N LYS A 59 -0.13 8.05 -6.08
CA LYS A 59 0.22 9.10 -7.03
C LYS A 59 1.64 9.61 -6.81
N GLN A 60 2.01 9.92 -5.56
CA GLN A 60 3.35 10.43 -5.25
C GLN A 60 4.45 9.42 -5.57
N LEU A 61 4.26 8.14 -5.23
CA LEU A 61 5.21 7.09 -5.54
C LEU A 61 5.41 6.93 -7.06
N LYS A 62 4.32 6.95 -7.84
CA LYS A 62 4.40 6.93 -9.31
C LYS A 62 5.03 8.19 -9.90
N ASP A 63 4.75 9.35 -9.33
CA ASP A 63 5.37 10.60 -9.76
C ASP A 63 6.89 10.56 -9.51
N PHE A 64 7.35 9.94 -8.42
CA PHE A 64 8.78 9.70 -8.20
C PHE A 64 9.37 8.67 -9.18
N GLN A 65 8.66 7.58 -9.49
CA GLN A 65 9.15 6.60 -10.48
C GLN A 65 9.31 7.19 -11.88
N THR A 66 8.37 8.05 -12.29
CA THR A 66 8.36 8.67 -13.62
C THR A 66 9.21 9.93 -13.70
N GLY A 67 9.65 10.48 -12.57
CA GLY A 67 10.37 11.74 -12.50
C GLY A 67 9.47 12.98 -12.62
N ALA A 68 8.14 12.83 -12.62
CA ALA A 68 7.19 13.93 -12.51
C ALA A 68 7.32 14.68 -11.17
N ARG A 69 7.69 13.96 -10.11
CA ARG A 69 8.19 14.52 -8.86
C ARG A 69 9.67 14.17 -8.70
N LYS A 70 10.49 15.19 -8.39
CA LYS A 70 11.95 15.08 -8.36
C LYS A 70 12.48 15.19 -6.94
N ASP A 71 13.13 14.12 -6.50
CA ASP A 71 13.92 14.02 -5.29
C ASP A 71 14.84 12.80 -5.47
N PRO A 72 16.17 12.97 -5.66
CA PRO A 72 17.05 11.88 -6.08
C PRO A 72 16.95 10.62 -5.20
N THR A 73 16.76 10.82 -3.88
CA THR A 73 16.59 9.73 -2.93
C THR A 73 15.27 9.02 -3.15
N MET A 74 14.15 9.74 -3.15
CA MET A 74 12.82 9.13 -3.34
C MET A 74 12.59 8.61 -4.76
N ASN A 75 13.22 9.18 -5.78
CA ASN A 75 13.21 8.63 -7.14
C ASN A 75 13.82 7.21 -7.14
N ALA A 76 14.98 7.03 -6.50
CA ALA A 76 15.61 5.73 -6.37
C ALA A 76 14.77 4.77 -5.50
N MET A 77 14.22 5.25 -4.38
CA MET A 77 13.40 4.40 -3.50
C MET A 77 12.09 3.97 -4.15
N ALA A 78 11.41 4.87 -4.85
CA ALA A 78 10.18 4.55 -5.55
C ALA A 78 10.41 3.54 -6.70
N ALA A 79 11.59 3.56 -7.34
CA ALA A 79 11.93 2.56 -8.36
C ALA A 79 12.08 1.14 -7.78
N ILE A 80 12.62 1.00 -6.56
CA ILE A 80 12.79 -0.32 -5.90
C ILE A 80 11.44 -0.97 -5.58
N ILE A 81 10.45 -0.18 -5.20
CA ILE A 81 9.12 -0.68 -4.79
C ILE A 81 8.11 -0.79 -5.94
N ALA A 82 8.57 -0.73 -7.20
CA ALA A 82 7.69 -0.74 -8.37
C ALA A 82 6.71 -1.93 -8.35
N GLY A 83 5.42 -1.65 -8.50
CA GLY A 83 4.33 -2.63 -8.40
C GLY A 83 3.82 -2.89 -6.98
N LYS A 84 4.42 -2.28 -5.95
CA LYS A 84 3.99 -2.38 -4.55
C LYS A 84 3.37 -1.10 -4.00
N GLU A 85 3.15 -0.09 -4.84
CA GLU A 85 2.72 1.24 -4.42
C GLU A 85 1.38 1.18 -3.69
N GLN A 86 0.42 0.42 -4.22
CA GLN A 86 -0.92 0.29 -3.63
C GLN A 86 -0.85 -0.39 -2.26
N SER A 87 -0.10 -1.50 -2.16
CA SER A 87 0.09 -2.25 -0.92
C SER A 87 0.68 -1.36 0.19
N ILE A 88 1.73 -0.61 -0.14
CA ILE A 88 2.37 0.34 0.78
C ILE A 88 1.42 1.48 1.15
N ALA A 89 0.69 2.02 0.17
CA ALA A 89 -0.23 3.12 0.39
C ALA A 89 -1.40 2.73 1.30
N ASP A 90 -1.96 1.53 1.13
CA ASP A 90 -3.03 0.99 1.96
C ASP A 90 -2.56 0.77 3.40
N PHE A 91 -1.34 0.25 3.58
CA PHE A 91 -0.74 0.15 4.92
C PHE A 91 -0.63 1.53 5.59
N LEU A 92 -0.04 2.51 4.92
CA LEU A 92 0.17 3.85 5.45
C LEU A 92 -1.15 4.56 5.81
N ALA A 93 -2.21 4.36 5.02
CA ALA A 93 -3.53 4.95 5.27
C ALA A 93 -4.19 4.43 6.55
N THR A 94 -3.77 3.27 7.06
CA THR A 94 -4.29 2.69 8.32
C THR A 94 -3.50 3.11 9.57
N GLN A 95 -2.34 3.76 9.40
CA GLN A 95 -1.51 4.22 10.51
C GLN A 95 -2.01 5.55 11.10
N LYS A 96 -1.57 5.87 12.33
CA LYS A 96 -1.95 7.08 13.06
C LYS A 96 -0.73 7.82 13.61
#